data_AF-A0A151QQA5-F1
#
_entry.id   AF-A0A151QQA5-F1
#
_cell.length_a   1.000
_cell.length_b   1.000
_cell.length_c   1.000
_cell.angle_alpha   90.00
_cell.angle_beta   90.00
_cell.angle_gamma   90.00
#
_symmetry.space_group_name_H-M   'P 1'
#
loop_
_entity.id
_entity.type
_entity.pdbx_description
1 polymer ?
#
loop_
_entity_poly.entity_id
_entity_poly.type
_entity_poly.pdbx_seq_one_letter_code
_entity_poly.pdbx_strand_id
1 'polypeptide(L)'
;RVVLPSSFVGGRRYMFNNFQDAMAICKLYGYPDLFLTITCNPKWKEIQRFVDEFSCWMEANKRYQDIRNLTYGQFPTKFVFNVEDEE
;
A
#
# COMPACT_ATOMS: atom_id res chain seq x y z
N ARG A 1 18.16 19.97 25.41
CA ARG A 1 18.07 19.87 23.93
C ARG A 1 16.98 18.86 23.60
N VAL A 2 15.88 19.28 22.97
CA VAL A 2 14.81 18.36 22.54
C VAL A 2 15.22 17.74 21.21
N VAL A 3 15.13 16.42 21.11
CA VAL A 3 15.52 15.66 19.94
C VAL A 3 14.27 15.01 19.36
N LEU A 4 13.86 15.42 18.17
CA LEU A 4 12.67 14.88 17.53
C LEU A 4 12.92 13.45 17.02
N PRO A 5 11.91 12.56 17.12
CA PRO A 5 11.99 11.20 16.59
C PRO A 5 12.05 11.21 15.06
N SER A 6 12.53 10.11 14.46
CA SER A 6 12.56 9.93 13.00
C SER A 6 11.17 9.86 12.36
N SER A 7 10.13 9.57 13.15
CA SER A 7 8.73 9.57 12.73
C SER A 7 8.15 10.97 12.49
N PHE A 8 8.86 12.05 12.86
CA PHE A 8 8.39 13.41 12.60
C PHE A 8 8.53 13.75 11.11
N VAL A 9 7.40 13.72 10.39
CA VAL A 9 7.30 14.00 8.95
C VAL A 9 7.89 15.38 8.63
N GLY A 10 8.78 15.43 7.64
CA GLY A 10 9.48 16.65 7.22
C GLY A 10 10.71 17.01 8.06
N GLY A 11 11.03 16.25 9.12
CA GLY A 11 12.27 16.42 9.88
C GLY A 11 13.51 15.91 9.14
N ARG A 12 14.71 16.39 9.52
CA ARG A 12 15.99 15.92 8.95
C ARG A 12 16.16 14.40 9.02
N ARG A 13 15.77 13.80 10.15
CA ARG A 13 15.87 12.34 10.36
C ARG A 13 14.86 11.56 9.51
N TYR A 14 13.66 12.09 9.32
CA TYR A 14 12.65 11.51 8.44
C TYR A 14 13.15 11.46 7.00
N MET A 15 13.66 12.57 6.48
CA MET A 15 14.21 12.64 5.12
C MET A 15 15.43 11.73 4.93
N PHE A 16 16.31 11.67 5.94
CA PHE A 16 17.47 10.79 5.90
C PHE A 16 17.09 9.31 5.90
N ASN A 17 16.10 8.89 6.68
CA ASN A 17 15.62 7.51 6.69
C ASN A 17 15.02 7.13 5.32
N ASN A 18 14.15 7.97 4.77
CA ASN A 18 13.56 7.75 3.44
C ASN A 18 14.62 7.62 2.35
N PHE A 19 15.70 8.42 2.43
CA PHE A 19 16.82 8.32 1.50
C PHE A 19 17.57 6.98 1.64
N GLN A 20 17.82 6.52 2.87
CA GLN A 20 18.44 5.22 3.09
C GLN A 20 17.58 4.07 2.56
N ASP A 21 16.27 4.12 2.80
CA ASP A 21 15.32 3.14 2.29
C ASP A 21 15.31 3.12 0.75
N ALA A 22 15.29 4.29 0.12
CA ALA A 22 15.39 4.41 -1.34
C ALA A 22 16.71 3.83 -1.88
N MET A 23 17.84 4.12 -1.24
CA MET A 23 19.15 3.57 -1.62
C MET A 23 19.22 2.05 -1.45
N ALA A 24 18.58 1.50 -0.43
CA ALA A 24 18.51 0.05 -0.21
C ALA A 24 17.71 -0.64 -1.33
N ILE A 25 16.61 -0.03 -1.76
CA ILE A 25 15.81 -0.51 -2.91
C ILE A 25 16.64 -0.45 -4.20
N CYS A 26 17.30 0.68 -4.48
CA CYS A 26 18.18 0.83 -5.65
C CYS A 26 19.34 -0.17 -5.66
N LYS A 27 19.86 -0.52 -4.49
CA LYS A 27 20.93 -1.53 -4.37
C LYS A 27 20.43 -2.94 -4.70
N LEU A 28 19.18 -3.26 -4.37
CA LEU A 28 18.60 -4.57 -4.59
C LEU A 28 18.10 -4.76 -6.03
N TYR A 29 17.43 -3.76 -6.60
CA TYR A 29 16.74 -3.85 -7.89
C TYR A 29 17.44 -3.11 -9.03
N GLY A 30 18.49 -2.35 -8.73
CA GLY A 30 19.19 -1.51 -9.70
C GLY A 30 18.67 -0.06 -9.74
N TYR A 31 19.26 0.74 -10.63
CA TYR A 31 18.88 2.14 -10.78
C TYR A 31 17.52 2.25 -11.49
N PRO A 32 16.58 3.09 -11.01
CA PRO A 32 15.30 3.26 -11.68
C PRO A 32 15.48 4.07 -12.98
N ASP A 33 15.11 3.50 -14.11
CA ASP A 33 15.11 4.20 -15.41
C ASP A 33 13.87 5.09 -15.61
N LEU A 34 12.78 4.79 -14.89
CA LEU A 34 11.51 5.51 -14.97
C LEU A 34 11.06 5.96 -13.57
N PHE A 35 10.81 7.26 -13.42
CA PHE A 35 10.22 7.82 -12.22
C PHE A 35 8.78 8.29 -12.52
N LEU A 36 7.79 7.62 -11.93
CA LEU A 36 6.38 7.98 -12.04
C LEU A 36 5.92 8.66 -10.74
N THR A 37 5.56 9.93 -10.82
CA THR A 37 4.90 10.64 -9.71
C THR A 37 3.39 10.61 -9.94
N ILE A 38 2.68 9.81 -9.15
CA ILE A 38 1.21 9.80 -9.16
C ILE A 38 0.72 10.66 -8.00
N THR A 39 0.02 11.74 -8.30
CA THR A 39 -0.64 12.56 -7.27
C THR A 39 -2.06 12.08 -7.07
N CYS A 40 -2.35 11.56 -5.89
CA CYS A 40 -3.69 11.10 -5.51
C CYS A 40 -4.11 11.74 -4.19
N ASN A 41 -5.39 12.08 -4.05
CA ASN A 41 -5.97 12.49 -2.78
C ASN A 41 -6.55 11.25 -2.08
N PRO A 42 -5.99 10.79 -0.95
CA PRO A 42 -6.47 9.58 -0.27
C PRO A 42 -7.90 9.69 0.27
N LYS A 43 -8.47 10.91 0.32
CA LYS A 43 -9.87 11.14 0.71
C LYS A 43 -10.87 10.89 -0.41
N TRP A 44 -10.41 10.57 -1.62
CA TRP A 44 -11.32 10.24 -2.72
C TRP A 44 -11.96 8.88 -2.49
N LYS A 45 -13.27 8.81 -2.72
CA LYS A 45 -14.09 7.62 -2.45
C LYS A 45 -13.63 6.42 -3.27
N GLU A 46 -13.15 6.67 -4.49
CA GLU A 46 -12.62 5.64 -5.39
C GLU A 46 -11.36 4.99 -4.82
N ILE A 47 -10.49 5.79 -4.18
CA ILE A 47 -9.25 5.30 -3.57
C ILE A 47 -9.57 4.53 -2.30
N GLN A 48 -10.48 5.05 -1.47
CA GLN A 48 -10.93 4.35 -0.27
C GLN A 48 -11.52 2.98 -0.65
N ARG A 49 -12.48 2.97 -1.57
CA ARG A 49 -13.11 1.73 -2.05
C ARG A 49 -12.07 0.73 -2.59
N PHE A 50 -11.11 1.17 -3.39
CA PHE A 50 -10.06 0.28 -3.90
C PHE A 50 -9.19 -0.30 -2.78
N VAL A 51 -8.82 0.53 -1.79
CA VAL A 51 -8.01 0.08 -0.64
C VAL A 51 -8.79 -0.92 0.21
N ASP A 52 -10.09 -0.71 0.41
CA ASP A 52 -10.95 -1.61 1.17
C ASP A 52 -11.11 -2.95 0.43
N GLU A 53 -11.41 -2.90 -0.88
CA GLU A 53 -11.48 -4.09 -1.74
C GLU A 53 -10.17 -4.88 -1.72
N PHE A 54 -9.03 -4.19 -1.85
CA PHE A 54 -7.71 -4.80 -1.81
C PHE A 54 -7.40 -5.42 -0.44
N SER A 55 -7.79 -4.77 0.65
CA SER A 55 -7.60 -5.29 2.01
C SER A 55 -8.40 -6.56 2.23
N CYS A 56 -9.66 -6.59 1.80
CA CYS A 56 -10.49 -7.79 1.81
C CYS A 56 -9.87 -8.92 0.97
N TRP A 57 -9.36 -8.62 -0.24
CA TRP A 57 -8.67 -9.61 -1.08
C TRP A 57 -7.44 -10.19 -0.39
N MET A 58 -6.61 -9.34 0.25
CA MET A 58 -5.42 -9.76 1.00
C MET A 58 -5.78 -10.66 2.18
N GLU A 59 -6.88 -10.38 2.88
CA GLU A 59 -7.35 -11.21 3.99
C GLU A 59 -7.94 -12.54 3.49
N ALA A 60 -8.66 -12.53 2.38
CA ALA A 60 -9.21 -13.72 1.75
C ALA A 60 -8.11 -14.67 1.27
N ASN A 61 -7.00 -14.15 0.72
CA ASN A 61 -5.80 -14.93 0.35
C ASN A 61 -5.15 -15.70 1.51
N LYS A 62 -5.31 -15.21 2.75
CA LYS A 62 -4.82 -15.92 3.94
C LYS A 62 -5.74 -17.06 4.34
N ARG A 63 -7.06 -16.87 4.23
CA ARG A 63 -8.09 -17.80 4.70
C ARG A 63 -8.38 -18.93 3.73
N TYR A 64 -8.37 -18.63 2.43
CA TYR A 64 -8.85 -19.53 1.39
C TYR A 64 -7.72 -19.86 0.40
N GLN A 65 -7.41 -21.15 0.24
CA GLN A 65 -6.29 -21.61 -0.61
C GLN A 65 -6.60 -21.46 -2.11
N ASP A 66 -7.87 -21.57 -2.48
CA ASP A 66 -8.40 -21.38 -3.83
C ASP A 66 -8.26 -19.94 -4.34
N ILE A 67 -8.30 -18.95 -3.44
CA ILE A 67 -8.18 -17.53 -3.80
C ILE A 67 -6.77 -17.16 -4.25
N ARG A 68 -5.75 -17.89 -3.79
CA ARG A 68 -4.35 -17.66 -4.20
C ARG A 68 -4.12 -17.84 -5.71
N ASN A 69 -5.01 -18.59 -6.37
CA ASN A 69 -4.97 -18.82 -7.81
C ASN A 69 -5.83 -17.83 -8.61
N LEU A 70 -6.57 -16.93 -7.94
CA LEU A 70 -7.39 -15.91 -8.58
C LEU A 70 -6.62 -14.62 -8.75
N THR A 71 -6.75 -14.01 -9.92
CA THR A 71 -6.27 -12.63 -10.11
C THR A 71 -7.22 -11.64 -9.44
N TYR A 72 -6.73 -10.43 -9.12
CA TYR A 72 -7.55 -9.36 -8.56
C TYR A 72 -8.81 -9.08 -9.41
N GLY A 73 -8.69 -9.10 -10.74
CA GLY A 73 -9.82 -8.89 -11.65
C GLY A 73 -10.86 -10.02 -11.65
N GLN A 74 -10.47 -11.23 -11.23
CA GLN A 74 -11.37 -12.37 -11.11
C GLN A 74 -12.03 -12.45 -9.73
N PHE A 75 -11.44 -11.83 -8.71
CA PHE A 75 -11.93 -11.91 -7.32
C PHE A 75 -13.37 -11.38 -7.14
N PRO A 76 -13.77 -10.20 -7.67
CA PRO A 76 -15.14 -9.70 -7.55
C PRO A 76 -16.19 -10.55 -8.28
N THR A 77 -15.78 -11.44 -9.19
CA THR A 77 -16.71 -12.36 -9.88
C THR A 77 -17.10 -13.57 -9.04
N LYS A 78 -16.33 -13.85 -7.98
CA LYS A 78 -16.50 -15.02 -7.10
C LYS A 78 -16.91 -14.64 -5.69
N PHE A 79 -16.58 -13.43 -5.25
CA PHE A 79 -16.86 -12.94 -3.91
C PHE A 79 -17.59 -11.60 -3.97
N VAL A 80 -18.58 -11.45 -3.11
CA VAL A 80 -19.35 -10.21 -2.95
C VAL A 80 -18.82 -9.52 -1.69
N PHE A 81 -18.54 -8.22 -1.81
CA PHE A 81 -18.20 -7.38 -0.67
C PHE A 81 -19.48 -7.06 0.11
N ASN A 82 -19.60 -7.60 1.32
CA ASN A 82 -20.63 -7.14 2.25
C ASN A 82 -20.14 -5.86 2.89
N VAL A 83 -20.78 -4.75 2.51
CA VAL A 83 -20.51 -3.42 3.08
C VAL A 83 -21.08 -3.29 4.51
N GLU A 84 -21.84 -4.28 4.97
CA GLU A 84 -22.52 -4.28 6.27
C GLU A 84 -21.63 -4.70 7.45
N ASP A 85 -20.38 -5.10 7.22
CA ASP A 85 -19.44 -5.45 8.30
C ASP A 85 -18.67 -4.22 8.88
N GLU A 86 -19.08 -2.99 8.54
CA GLU A 86 -18.66 -1.76 9.22
C GLU A 86 -19.68 -1.35 10.31
N GLU A 87 -19.74 -2.12 11.40
CA GLU A 87 -20.23 -1.64 12.71
C GLU A 87 -19.14 -1.76 13.79
#